data_AF-A0AAP2ZLE0-F1
#
_entry.id   AF-A0AAP2ZLE0-F1
#
_cell.length_a   1.000
_cell.length_b   1.000
_cell.length_c   1.000
_cell.angle_alpha   90.00
_cell.angle_beta   90.00
_cell.angle_gamma   90.00
#
_symmetry.space_group_name_H-M   'P 1'
#
loop_
_entity.id
_entity.type
_entity.pdbx_description
1 polymer ?
#
loop_
_entity_poly.entity_id
_entity_poly.type
_entity_poly.pdbx_seq_one_letter_code
_entity_poly.pdbx_strand_id
1 'polypeptide(L)'
;MFIRYILMLTAVLLCLYPVWGLVSPASYLQEILEVYPDAEQASHTQVRITAAILWISNLTLSFGLLFIAKFIKQPQTYKFAKISSIALISYPFILTITEAISHSILYRHLEHPTLTIEFSAQKLFYFVFSLIILGIYQSQQEYKRAKENG
;
A
#
# COMPACT_ATOMS: atom_id res chain seq x y z
N MET A 1 3.79 20.37 11.57
CA MET A 1 2.40 20.02 11.96
C MET A 1 1.51 19.66 10.76
N PHE A 2 1.52 20.43 9.67
CA PHE A 2 0.67 20.20 8.49
C PHE A 2 0.83 18.83 7.82
N ILE A 3 2.08 18.36 7.64
CA ILE A 3 2.41 17.07 7.00
C ILE A 3 1.67 15.89 7.64
N ARG A 4 1.47 15.90 8.97
CA ARG A 4 0.72 14.86 9.68
C ARG A 4 -0.71 14.72 9.16
N TYR A 5 -1.38 15.85 8.95
CA TYR A 5 -2.77 15.85 8.50
C TYR A 5 -2.88 15.39 7.06
N ILE A 6 -1.92 15.76 6.20
CA ILE A 6 -1.83 15.23 4.84
C ILE A 6 -1.71 13.70 4.89
N LEU A 7 -0.75 13.17 5.65
CA LEU A 7 -0.56 11.71 5.76
C LEU A 7 -1.81 10.99 6.27
N MET A 8 -2.49 11.55 7.27
CA MET A 8 -3.73 10.98 7.80
C MET A 8 -4.86 11.04 6.76
N LEU A 9 -5.03 12.15 6.07
CA LEU A 9 -6.03 12.30 5.02
C LEU A 9 -5.76 11.33 3.87
N THR A 10 -4.53 11.26 3.37
CA THR A 10 -4.12 10.31 2.33
C THR A 10 -4.37 8.87 2.78
N ALA A 11 -4.06 8.51 4.02
CA ALA A 11 -4.33 7.19 4.54
C ALA A 11 -5.83 6.84 4.55
N VAL A 12 -6.69 7.81 4.93
CA VAL A 12 -8.15 7.63 4.88
C VAL A 12 -8.63 7.48 3.43
N LEU A 13 -8.17 8.33 2.53
CA LEU A 13 -8.53 8.25 1.11
C LEU A 13 -8.12 6.92 0.49
N LEU A 14 -6.90 6.45 0.72
CA LEU A 14 -6.43 5.13 0.26
C LEU A 14 -7.28 3.99 0.80
N CYS A 15 -7.70 4.07 2.07
CA CYS A 15 -8.57 3.07 2.67
C CYS A 15 -9.98 3.10 2.05
N LEU A 16 -10.52 4.28 1.74
CA LEU A 16 -11.87 4.38 1.18
C LEU A 16 -11.92 4.14 -0.32
N TYR A 17 -10.82 4.34 -1.05
CA TYR A 17 -10.80 4.27 -2.51
C TYR A 17 -11.37 2.95 -3.07
N PRO A 18 -10.96 1.76 -2.59
CA PRO A 18 -11.47 0.49 -3.12
C PRO A 18 -12.90 0.18 -2.70
N VAL A 19 -13.43 0.84 -1.66
CA VAL A 19 -14.84 0.70 -1.24
C VAL A 19 -15.77 1.16 -2.36
N TRP A 20 -15.35 2.11 -3.19
CA TRP A 20 -16.10 2.52 -4.39
C TRP A 20 -16.37 1.32 -5.31
N GLY A 21 -15.40 0.44 -5.56
CA GLY A 21 -15.57 -0.76 -6.37
C GLY A 21 -16.45 -1.84 -5.75
N LEU A 22 -16.57 -1.87 -4.42
CA LEU A 22 -17.49 -2.77 -3.72
C LEU A 22 -18.95 -2.31 -3.89
N VAL A 23 -19.19 -1.01 -3.73
CA VAL A 23 -20.53 -0.41 -3.76
C VAL A 23 -21.03 -0.21 -5.19
N SER A 24 -20.17 0.31 -6.08
CA SER A 24 -20.51 0.66 -7.45
C SER A 24 -19.48 0.08 -8.44
N PRO A 25 -19.52 -1.24 -8.69
CA PRO A 25 -18.54 -1.91 -9.55
C PRO A 25 -18.56 -1.41 -11.00
N ALA A 26 -19.72 -1.06 -11.55
CA ALA A 26 -19.83 -0.59 -12.94
C ALA A 26 -19.05 0.71 -13.17
N SER A 27 -19.11 1.66 -12.21
CA SER A 27 -18.35 2.91 -12.32
C SER A 27 -16.86 2.73 -12.00
N TYR A 28 -16.53 1.79 -11.10
CA TYR A 28 -15.13 1.51 -10.72
C TYR A 28 -14.38 0.70 -11.78
N LEU A 29 -15.09 0.05 -12.72
CA LEU A 29 -14.46 -0.67 -13.83
C LEU A 29 -13.52 0.24 -14.62
N GLN A 30 -13.87 1.51 -14.83
CA GLN A 30 -13.01 2.46 -15.55
C GLN A 30 -11.63 2.59 -14.91
N GLU A 31 -11.57 2.66 -13.57
CA GLU A 31 -10.30 2.71 -12.83
C GLU A 31 -9.49 1.41 -12.97
N ILE A 32 -10.19 0.27 -13.01
CA ILE A 32 -9.54 -1.03 -13.25
C ILE A 32 -8.94 -1.07 -14.65
N LEU A 33 -9.63 -0.51 -15.66
CA LEU A 33 -9.17 -0.53 -17.05
C LEU A 33 -7.92 0.31 -17.31
N GLU A 34 -7.65 1.33 -16.49
CA GLU A 34 -6.39 2.09 -16.58
C GLU A 34 -5.16 1.21 -16.33
N VAL A 35 -5.31 0.18 -15.50
CA VAL A 35 -4.24 -0.76 -15.14
C VAL A 35 -4.38 -2.10 -15.88
N TYR A 36 -5.60 -2.52 -16.14
CA TYR A 36 -5.96 -3.81 -16.74
C TYR A 36 -6.85 -3.59 -17.98
N PRO A 37 -6.30 -3.10 -19.10
CA PRO A 37 -7.09 -2.70 -20.26
C PRO A 37 -7.90 -3.86 -20.87
N ASP A 38 -7.44 -5.11 -20.75
CA ASP A 38 -8.15 -6.27 -21.31
C ASP A 38 -9.32 -6.76 -20.42
N ALA A 39 -9.61 -6.05 -19.32
CA ALA A 39 -10.68 -6.38 -18.38
C ALA A 39 -12.05 -5.78 -18.77
N GLU A 40 -12.25 -5.25 -19.98
CA GLU A 40 -13.49 -4.57 -20.38
C GLU A 40 -14.75 -5.43 -20.18
N GLN A 41 -14.61 -6.75 -20.34
CA GLN A 41 -15.69 -7.72 -20.20
C GLN A 41 -15.79 -8.29 -18.77
N ALA A 42 -15.07 -7.73 -17.80
CA ALA A 42 -15.13 -8.19 -16.42
C ALA A 42 -16.54 -7.99 -15.83
N SER A 43 -17.10 -9.06 -15.29
CA SER A 43 -18.37 -9.02 -14.57
C SER A 43 -18.29 -8.14 -13.32
N HIS A 44 -19.44 -7.62 -12.87
CA HIS A 44 -19.52 -6.88 -11.60
C HIS A 44 -18.94 -7.67 -10.42
N THR A 45 -19.09 -8.99 -10.42
CA THR A 45 -18.52 -9.86 -9.37
C THR A 45 -17.00 -9.86 -9.42
N GLN A 46 -16.40 -9.99 -10.61
CA GLN A 46 -14.94 -9.90 -10.76
C GLN A 46 -14.42 -8.54 -10.28
N VAL A 47 -15.09 -7.45 -10.67
CA VAL A 47 -14.72 -6.09 -10.22
C VAL A 47 -14.78 -5.96 -8.70
N ARG A 48 -15.84 -6.46 -8.03
CA ARG A 48 -15.95 -6.42 -6.57
C ARG A 48 -14.85 -7.20 -5.88
N ILE A 49 -14.54 -8.40 -6.38
CA ILE A 49 -13.49 -9.24 -5.79
C ILE A 49 -12.13 -8.56 -5.99
N THR A 50 -11.84 -8.04 -7.18
CA THR A 50 -10.62 -7.28 -7.45
C THR A 50 -10.51 -6.05 -6.55
N ALA A 51 -11.59 -5.28 -6.38
CA ALA A 51 -11.62 -4.13 -5.47
C ALA A 51 -11.32 -4.56 -4.02
N ALA A 52 -11.89 -5.68 -3.55
CA ALA A 52 -11.60 -6.23 -2.23
C ALA A 52 -10.12 -6.65 -2.08
N ILE A 53 -9.52 -7.21 -3.13
CA ILE A 53 -8.11 -7.62 -3.13
C ILE A 53 -7.18 -6.40 -3.11
N LEU A 54 -7.42 -5.42 -3.99
CA LEU A 54 -6.69 -4.15 -4.02
C LEU A 54 -6.83 -3.37 -2.70
N TRP A 55 -7.90 -3.61 -1.95
CA TRP A 55 -8.06 -3.04 -0.63
C TRP A 55 -6.96 -3.48 0.34
N ILE A 56 -6.45 -4.70 0.23
CA ILE A 56 -5.41 -5.24 1.12
C ILE A 56 -4.10 -4.47 0.97
N SER A 57 -3.66 -4.19 -0.26
CA SER A 57 -2.43 -3.43 -0.50
C SER A 57 -2.60 -1.96 -0.09
N ASN A 58 -3.77 -1.36 -0.35
CA ASN A 58 -4.10 -0.01 0.09
C ASN A 58 -4.17 0.13 1.62
N LEU A 59 -4.71 -0.86 2.33
CA LEU A 59 -4.72 -0.90 3.80
C LEU A 59 -3.30 -0.97 4.36
N THR A 60 -2.42 -1.75 3.74
CA THR A 60 -1.01 -1.84 4.13
C THR A 60 -0.32 -0.48 4.03
N LEU A 61 -0.48 0.20 2.88
CA LEU A 61 0.09 1.52 2.66
C LEU A 61 -0.52 2.57 3.61
N SER A 62 -1.85 2.58 3.76
CA SER A 62 -2.59 3.44 4.68
C SER A 62 -2.07 3.29 6.12
N PHE A 63 -1.86 2.05 6.57
CA PHE A 63 -1.30 1.76 7.88
C PHE A 63 0.12 2.32 8.01
N GLY A 64 0.98 2.12 7.01
CA GLY A 64 2.31 2.73 6.95
C GLY A 64 2.27 4.24 7.15
N LEU A 65 1.41 4.95 6.41
CA LEU A 65 1.26 6.42 6.49
C LEU A 65 0.73 6.88 7.85
N LEU A 66 -0.26 6.18 8.43
CA LEU A 66 -0.79 6.51 9.76
C LEU A 66 0.29 6.40 10.85
N PHE A 67 1.17 5.41 10.75
CA PHE A 67 2.27 5.26 11.72
C PHE A 67 3.38 6.29 11.52
N ILE A 68 3.65 6.74 10.29
CA ILE A 68 4.50 7.93 10.06
C ILE A 68 3.87 9.16 10.72
N ALA A 69 2.56 9.38 10.50
CA ALA A 69 1.84 10.50 11.09
C ALA A 69 1.89 10.48 12.63
N LYS A 70 1.76 9.29 13.24
CA LYS A 70 1.92 9.09 14.69
C LYS A 70 3.36 9.35 15.15
N PHE A 71 4.35 8.88 14.41
CA PHE A 71 5.76 9.16 14.70
C PHE A 71 6.07 10.66 14.66
N ILE A 72 5.58 11.39 13.65
CA ILE A 72 5.73 12.86 13.57
C ILE A 72 5.05 13.56 14.75
N LYS A 73 3.90 13.06 15.24
CA LYS A 73 3.23 13.60 16.44
C LYS A 73 4.04 13.34 17.71
N GLN A 74 4.68 12.18 17.82
CA GLN A 74 5.40 11.71 19.01
C GLN A 74 6.78 11.18 18.61
N PRO A 75 7.73 12.07 18.26
CA PRO A 75 9.01 11.66 17.68
C PRO A 75 9.90 10.88 18.66
N GLN A 76 9.65 10.99 19.98
CA GLN A 76 10.35 10.20 20.99
C GLN A 76 9.91 8.73 21.01
N THR A 77 8.77 8.40 20.38
CA THR A 77 8.26 7.02 20.31
C THR A 77 8.72 6.36 19.02
N TYR A 78 9.99 5.99 18.96
CA TYR A 78 10.63 5.39 17.78
C TYR A 78 9.95 4.09 17.30
N LYS A 79 9.21 3.39 18.18
CA LYS A 79 8.43 2.20 17.81
C LYS A 79 7.47 2.47 16.65
N PHE A 80 6.92 3.68 16.52
CA PHE A 80 6.04 4.02 15.40
C PHE A 80 6.77 4.09 14.06
N ALA A 81 8.01 4.60 14.03
CA ALA A 81 8.86 4.55 12.85
C ALA A 81 9.14 3.10 12.43
N LYS A 82 9.46 2.22 13.38
CA LYS A 82 9.66 0.77 13.11
C LYS A 82 8.40 0.10 12.54
N ILE A 83 7.23 0.36 13.12
CA ILE A 83 5.96 -0.24 12.66
C ILE A 83 5.66 0.25 11.23
N SER A 84 5.82 1.55 10.99
CA SER A 84 5.67 2.13 9.65
C SER A 84 6.63 1.50 8.64
N SER A 85 7.93 1.39 8.98
CA SER A 85 8.92 0.81 8.06
C SER A 85 8.60 -0.64 7.72
N ILE A 86 8.14 -1.44 8.69
CA ILE A 86 7.75 -2.84 8.41
C ILE A 86 6.58 -2.89 7.44
N ALA A 87 5.53 -2.07 7.67
CA ALA A 87 4.37 -2.03 6.79
C ALA A 87 4.73 -1.59 5.36
N LEU A 88 5.63 -0.61 5.22
CA LEU A 88 6.04 -0.11 3.92
C LEU A 88 7.06 -1.03 3.21
N ILE A 89 7.89 -1.78 3.96
CA ILE A 89 8.73 -2.86 3.38
C ILE A 89 7.85 -3.97 2.82
N SER A 90 6.76 -4.34 3.52
CA SER A 90 5.87 -5.40 3.05
C SER A 90 4.99 -4.96 1.87
N TYR A 91 4.74 -3.66 1.71
CA TYR A 91 3.83 -3.12 0.69
C TYR A 91 4.18 -3.56 -0.75
N PRO A 92 5.42 -3.45 -1.28
CA PRO A 92 5.74 -3.89 -2.64
C PRO A 92 5.43 -5.37 -2.91
N PHE A 93 5.66 -6.23 -1.92
CA PHE A 93 5.38 -7.66 -2.02
C PHE A 93 3.88 -7.93 -1.98
N ILE A 94 3.17 -7.30 -1.04
CA ILE A 94 1.71 -7.39 -0.96
C ILE A 94 1.07 -6.87 -2.24
N LEU A 95 1.53 -5.73 -2.76
CA LEU A 95 1.05 -5.16 -4.01
C LEU A 95 1.23 -6.14 -5.17
N THR A 96 2.42 -6.72 -5.31
CA THR A 96 2.70 -7.73 -6.34
C THR A 96 1.78 -8.95 -6.25
N ILE A 97 1.52 -9.43 -5.03
CA ILE A 97 0.57 -10.53 -4.79
C ILE A 97 -0.85 -10.10 -5.19
N THR A 98 -1.29 -8.90 -4.78
CA THR A 98 -2.63 -8.40 -5.11
C THR A 98 -2.81 -8.20 -6.61
N GLU A 99 -1.79 -7.73 -7.32
CA GLU A 99 -1.80 -7.57 -8.78
C GLU A 99 -1.89 -8.93 -9.48
N ALA A 100 -1.12 -9.92 -9.04
CA ALA A 100 -1.13 -11.26 -9.63
C ALA A 100 -2.49 -11.94 -9.47
N ILE A 101 -3.10 -11.85 -8.28
CA ILE A 101 -4.43 -12.40 -8.04
C ILE A 101 -5.46 -11.61 -8.86
N SER A 102 -5.38 -10.28 -8.91
CA SER A 102 -6.30 -9.44 -9.68
C SER A 102 -6.26 -9.77 -11.17
N HIS A 103 -5.07 -9.92 -11.77
CA HIS A 103 -4.90 -10.40 -13.14
C HIS A 103 -5.62 -11.74 -13.36
N SER A 104 -5.40 -12.72 -12.47
CA SER A 104 -6.01 -14.05 -12.63
C SER A 104 -7.54 -14.03 -12.59
N ILE A 105 -8.13 -13.11 -11.84
CA ILE A 105 -9.58 -12.97 -11.70
C ILE A 105 -10.16 -12.22 -12.89
N LEU A 106 -9.56 -11.08 -13.23
CA LEU A 106 -10.04 -10.21 -14.29
C LEU A 106 -9.90 -10.86 -15.66
N TYR A 107 -8.82 -11.59 -15.92
CA TYR A 107 -8.51 -12.16 -17.24
C TYR A 107 -8.95 -13.61 -17.39
N ARG A 108 -9.77 -14.12 -16.47
CA ARG A 108 -10.25 -15.51 -16.50
C ARG A 108 -11.07 -15.83 -17.76
N HIS A 109 -11.64 -14.82 -18.42
CA HIS A 109 -12.38 -14.96 -19.68
C HIS A 109 -11.47 -15.07 -20.91
N LEU A 110 -10.17 -14.81 -20.80
CA LEU A 110 -9.22 -14.92 -21.90
C LEU A 110 -8.73 -16.37 -22.04
N GLU A 111 -8.62 -16.86 -23.28
CA GLU A 111 -8.10 -18.22 -23.56
C GLU A 111 -6.60 -18.36 -23.22
N HIS A 112 -5.84 -17.25 -23.33
CA HIS A 112 -4.41 -17.18 -23.04
C HIS A 112 -4.09 -15.95 -22.17
N PRO A 113 -4.42 -15.96 -20.88
CA PRO A 113 -4.13 -14.84 -20.00
C PRO A 113 -2.61 -14.73 -19.79
N THR A 114 -2.02 -13.61 -20.22
CA THR A 114 -0.61 -13.31 -19.93
C THR A 114 -0.52 -12.64 -18.57
N LEU A 115 0.15 -13.29 -17.62
CA LEU A 115 0.44 -12.68 -16.32
C LEU A 115 1.72 -11.86 -16.43
N THR A 116 1.60 -10.54 -16.34
CA THR A 116 2.74 -9.63 -16.29
C THR A 116 2.98 -9.21 -14.85
N ILE A 117 4.10 -9.66 -14.27
CA ILE A 117 4.55 -9.19 -12.96
C ILE A 117 5.56 -8.09 -13.19
N GLU A 118 5.16 -6.84 -12.93
CA GLU A 118 6.04 -5.69 -13.10
C GLU A 118 6.82 -5.39 -11.82
N PHE A 119 8.14 -5.25 -11.93
CA PHE A 119 8.95 -4.61 -10.89
C PHE A 119 9.10 -3.12 -11.21
N SER A 120 8.19 -2.30 -10.68
CA SER A 120 8.11 -0.87 -11.00
C SER A 120 9.00 0.00 -10.12
N ALA A 121 9.36 1.19 -10.62
CA ALA A 121 10.07 2.20 -9.85
C ALA A 121 9.31 2.62 -8.58
N GLN A 122 7.97 2.59 -8.61
CA GLN A 122 7.13 2.83 -7.44
C GLN A 122 7.38 1.80 -6.33
N LYS A 123 7.42 0.51 -6.68
CA LYS A 123 7.71 -0.57 -5.71
C LYS A 123 9.08 -0.39 -5.07
N LEU A 124 10.10 -0.07 -5.88
CA LEU A 124 11.44 0.22 -5.39
C LEU A 124 11.49 1.47 -4.50
N PHE A 125 10.78 2.53 -4.87
CA PHE A 125 10.70 3.76 -4.08
C PHE A 125 10.16 3.48 -2.68
N TYR A 126 9.04 2.76 -2.56
CA TYR A 126 8.48 2.40 -1.26
C TYR A 126 9.46 1.53 -0.46
N PHE A 127 10.13 0.57 -1.09
CA PHE A 127 11.13 -0.26 -0.43
C PHE A 127 12.28 0.59 0.15
N VAL A 128 12.92 1.42 -0.67
CA VAL A 128 14.04 2.28 -0.25
C VAL A 128 13.61 3.29 0.80
N PHE A 129 12.47 3.95 0.61
CA PHE A 129 11.92 4.89 1.59
C PHE A 129 11.71 4.23 2.96
N SER A 130 11.28 2.98 2.98
CA SER A 130 11.10 2.22 4.22
C SER A 130 12.41 1.89 4.91
N LEU A 131 13.45 1.55 4.15
CA LEU A 131 14.80 1.32 4.70
C LEU A 131 15.35 2.60 5.35
N ILE A 132 15.08 3.78 4.77
CA ILE A 132 15.46 5.06 5.36
C ILE A 132 14.77 5.25 6.71
N ILE A 133 13.45 5.00 6.80
CA ILE A 133 12.71 5.09 8.08
C ILE A 133 13.25 4.09 9.11
N LEU A 134 13.59 2.88 8.68
CA LEU A 134 14.18 1.86 9.56
C LEU A 134 15.57 2.30 10.07
N GLY A 135 16.39 2.89 9.20
CA GLY A 135 17.69 3.47 9.57
C GLY A 135 17.55 4.59 10.61
N ILE A 136 16.54 5.47 10.46
CA ILE A 136 16.21 6.49 11.47
C ILE A 136 15.88 5.82 12.82
N TYR A 137 15.05 4.77 12.82
CA TYR A 137 14.73 4.03 14.04
C TYR A 137 15.98 3.43 14.71
N GLN A 138 16.87 2.79 13.93
CA GLN A 138 18.10 2.17 14.42
C GLN A 138 19.06 3.20 15.01
N SER A 139 19.32 4.29 14.29
CA SER A 139 20.19 5.38 14.74
C SER A 139 19.72 5.99 16.06
N GLN A 140 18.41 6.24 16.21
CA GLN A 140 17.86 6.80 17.44
C GLN A 140 17.89 5.82 18.63
N GLN A 141 17.72 4.52 18.36
CA GLN A 141 17.89 3.47 19.36
C GLN A 141 19.33 3.40 19.89
N GLU A 142 20.31 3.44 19.00
CA GLU A 142 21.73 3.41 19.37
C GLU A 142 22.12 4.65 20.18
N TYR A 143 21.68 5.83 19.76
CA TYR A 143 21.90 7.07 20.50
C TYR A 143 21.32 6.99 21.93
N LYS A 144 20.10 6.47 22.08
CA LYS A 144 19.48 6.30 23.39
C LYS A 144 20.28 5.35 24.30
N ARG A 145 20.75 4.21 23.76
CA ARG A 145 21.59 3.25 24.51
C ARG A 145 22.92 3.86 24.91
N ALA A 146 23.56 4.61 24.03
CA ALA A 146 24.82 5.30 24.33
C ALA A 146 24.67 6.30 25.49
N LYS A 147 23.54 7.01 25.56
CA LYS A 147 23.22 7.94 26.64
C LYS A 147 22.88 7.25 27.97
N GLU A 148 22.36 6.03 27.94
CA GLU A 148 22.03 5.25 29.15
C GLU A 148 23.27 4.54 29.74
N ASN A 149 24.30 4.29 28.93
CA ASN A 149 25.52 3.57 29.32
C ASN A 149 26.73 4.47 29.64
N GLY A 150 26.62 5.79 29.48
CA GLY A 150 27.67 6.78 29.77
C GLY A 150 27.27 7.71 30.89
#